data_AF-A0A7X5WQQ8-F1
#
_entry.id   AF-A0A7X5WQQ8-F1
#
_cell.length_a   1.000
_cell.length_b   1.000
_cell.length_c   1.000
_cell.angle_alpha   90.00
_cell.angle_beta   90.00
_cell.angle_gamma   90.00
#
_symmetry.space_group_name_H-M   'P 1'
#
loop_
_entity.id
_entity.type
_entity.pdbx_description
1 polymer ?
#
loop_
_entity_poly.entity_id
_entity_poly.type
_entity_poly.pdbx_seq_one_letter_code
_entity_poly.pdbx_strand_id
1 'polypeptide(L)'
;GTVGRLFRGGVRPVEIGHRIAREMADSRSVGVKGQPVVANHFAVDLAPVDLERFSDVHDSLVRELCDATREHAREEGWTFMGPVRVELDADDRVRAGTMRVTARMKEADGAVGVLHLPTGQQVVLGEFIVTLGRLSECTISFDDPNVSREHASIRPDGDGFVLTDNGSTNGTVVNGSPIVSHRLADGDRIELGATVLEFRAG
;
A
#
# COMPACT_ATOMS: atom_id res chain seq x y z
N GLY A 1 17.54 -18.12 -13.78
CA GLY A 1 16.96 -17.18 -14.75
C GLY A 1 15.88 -17.88 -15.54
N THR A 2 14.65 -17.87 -15.05
CA THR A 2 13.55 -18.72 -15.56
C THR A 2 12.35 -17.90 -16.04
N VAL A 3 12.27 -16.62 -15.67
CA VAL A 3 11.14 -15.72 -15.99
C VAL A 3 11.21 -15.16 -17.42
N GLY A 4 12.42 -14.95 -17.96
CA GLY A 4 12.62 -14.30 -19.26
C GLY A 4 12.10 -15.06 -20.50
N ARG A 5 11.73 -16.34 -20.36
CA ARG A 5 11.27 -17.17 -21.50
C ARG A 5 9.75 -17.07 -21.76
N LEU A 6 8.97 -16.56 -20.81
CA LEU A 6 7.50 -16.45 -20.89
C LEU A 6 7.01 -15.25 -21.72
N PHE A 7 7.85 -14.25 -21.98
CA PHE A 7 7.41 -12.95 -22.52
C PHE A 7 7.97 -12.63 -23.92
N ARG A 8 8.21 -13.61 -24.78
CA ARG A 8 8.65 -13.34 -26.16
C ARG A 8 7.52 -12.63 -26.94
N GLY A 9 7.77 -11.39 -27.35
CA GLY A 9 6.91 -10.63 -28.27
C GLY A 9 5.76 -9.83 -27.66
N GLY A 10 5.70 -9.69 -26.33
CA GLY A 10 4.75 -8.82 -25.62
C GLY A 10 5.46 -7.83 -24.71
N VAL A 11 4.71 -6.94 -24.07
CA VAL A 11 5.24 -5.99 -23.09
C VAL A 11 5.97 -6.73 -21.96
N ARG A 12 7.15 -6.24 -21.55
CA ARG A 12 7.91 -6.81 -20.44
C ARG A 12 7.73 -5.98 -19.16
N PRO A 13 7.66 -6.60 -17.96
CA PRO A 13 7.56 -5.88 -16.69
C PRO A 13 8.57 -4.75 -16.50
N VAL A 14 9.84 -5.01 -16.85
CA VAL A 14 10.92 -4.01 -16.75
C VAL A 14 10.70 -2.79 -17.66
N GLU A 15 10.00 -2.97 -18.79
CA GLU A 15 9.67 -1.86 -19.69
C GLU A 15 8.56 -0.98 -19.10
N ILE A 16 7.62 -1.57 -18.36
CA ILE A 16 6.59 -0.84 -17.61
C ILE A 16 7.25 0.01 -16.53
N GLY A 17 8.14 -0.60 -15.72
CA GLY A 17 8.87 0.12 -14.68
C GLY A 17 9.68 1.31 -15.22
N HIS A 18 10.45 1.11 -16.30
CA HIS A 18 11.18 2.21 -16.95
C HIS A 18 10.26 3.30 -17.50
N ARG A 19 9.08 2.93 -18.03
CA ARG A 19 8.13 3.90 -18.54
C ARG A 19 7.52 4.72 -17.40
N ILE A 20 7.14 4.07 -16.29
CA ILE A 20 6.66 4.76 -15.09
C ILE A 20 7.69 5.74 -14.55
N ALA A 21 8.95 5.33 -14.40
CA ALA A 21 10.03 6.21 -13.92
C ALA A 21 10.18 7.46 -14.81
N ARG A 22 10.08 7.29 -16.13
CA ARG A 22 10.09 8.40 -17.09
C ARG A 22 8.90 9.34 -16.90
N GLU A 23 7.67 8.82 -16.89
CA GLU A 23 6.47 9.66 -16.70
C GLU A 23 6.47 10.36 -15.33
N MET A 24 7.02 9.70 -14.31
CA MET A 24 7.22 10.29 -12.97
C MET A 24 8.18 11.47 -13.02
N ALA A 25 9.33 11.35 -13.69
CA ALA A 25 10.29 12.43 -13.87
C ALA A 25 9.68 13.61 -14.65
N ASP A 26 8.88 13.32 -15.69
CA ASP A 26 8.19 14.31 -16.51
C ASP A 26 7.09 15.05 -15.72
N SER A 27 6.52 14.43 -14.68
CA SER A 27 5.50 15.01 -13.80
C SER A 27 6.05 15.94 -12.70
N ARG A 28 7.37 16.07 -12.57
CA ARG A 28 8.02 16.74 -11.43
C ARG A 28 7.60 18.20 -11.31
N SER A 29 7.25 18.59 -10.08
CA SER A 29 6.92 19.96 -9.69
C SER A 29 7.59 20.33 -8.36
N VAL A 30 7.29 21.51 -7.82
CA VAL A 30 7.90 22.04 -6.59
C VAL A 30 6.82 22.15 -5.51
N GLY A 31 7.04 21.47 -4.38
CA GLY A 31 6.15 21.51 -3.22
C GLY A 31 6.30 22.79 -2.40
N VAL A 32 5.40 22.99 -1.43
CA VAL A 32 5.30 24.22 -0.62
C VAL A 32 6.57 24.55 0.18
N LYS A 33 7.36 23.54 0.61
CA LYS A 33 8.63 23.75 1.31
C LYS A 33 9.85 23.70 0.37
N GLY A 34 9.62 23.82 -0.94
CA GLY A 34 10.67 23.85 -1.96
C GLY A 34 11.23 22.49 -2.37
N GLN A 35 10.75 21.39 -1.78
CA GLN A 35 11.17 20.04 -2.17
C GLN A 35 10.57 19.61 -3.52
N PRO A 36 11.29 18.83 -4.35
CA PRO A 36 10.72 18.24 -5.56
C PRO A 36 9.59 17.27 -5.22
N VAL A 37 8.42 17.46 -5.83
CA VAL A 37 7.29 16.54 -5.72
C VAL A 37 6.91 15.95 -7.07
N VAL A 38 6.50 14.68 -7.08
CA VAL A 38 6.17 13.92 -8.29
C VAL A 38 4.80 13.26 -8.18
N ALA A 39 4.25 12.85 -9.33
CA ALA A 39 3.01 12.08 -9.40
C ALA A 39 3.12 10.76 -8.63
N ASN A 40 2.01 10.36 -8.03
CA ASN A 40 1.88 9.16 -7.21
C ASN A 40 0.84 8.17 -7.76
N HIS A 41 0.04 8.53 -8.76
CA HIS A 41 -0.90 7.62 -9.41
C HIS A 41 -0.50 7.38 -10.87
N PHE A 42 -0.27 6.13 -11.23
CA PHE A 42 0.16 5.70 -12.55
C PHE A 42 -0.83 4.70 -13.13
N ALA A 43 -1.50 5.07 -14.22
CA ALA A 43 -2.33 4.16 -15.00
C ALA A 43 -1.53 3.66 -16.20
N VAL A 44 -1.42 2.35 -16.35
CA VAL A 44 -0.71 1.65 -17.42
C VAL A 44 -1.75 0.95 -18.30
N ASP A 45 -2.06 1.57 -19.42
CA ASP A 45 -2.97 0.98 -20.41
C ASP A 45 -2.18 0.04 -21.32
N LEU A 46 -2.65 -1.21 -21.42
CA LEU A 46 -2.08 -2.28 -22.22
C LEU A 46 -3.10 -2.79 -23.23
N ALA A 47 -2.63 -3.40 -24.33
CA ALA A 47 -3.53 -4.18 -25.16
C ALA A 47 -4.09 -5.37 -24.34
N PRO A 48 -5.36 -5.78 -24.52
CA PRO A 48 -5.95 -6.87 -23.73
C PRO A 48 -5.12 -8.15 -23.73
N VAL A 49 -4.55 -8.50 -24.90
CA VAL A 49 -3.68 -9.68 -25.08
C VAL A 49 -2.36 -9.61 -24.31
N ASP A 50 -1.88 -8.41 -23.98
CA ASP A 50 -0.68 -8.24 -23.14
C ASP A 50 -1.05 -8.25 -21.66
N LEU A 51 -2.18 -7.63 -21.27
CA LEU A 51 -2.65 -7.67 -19.88
C LEU A 51 -2.99 -9.11 -19.44
N GLU A 52 -3.65 -9.88 -20.30
CA GLU A 52 -4.00 -11.28 -20.02
C GLU A 52 -2.78 -12.14 -19.71
N ARG A 53 -1.60 -11.84 -20.29
CA ARG A 53 -0.34 -12.55 -19.97
C ARG A 53 0.15 -12.31 -18.56
N PHE A 54 -0.33 -11.26 -17.89
CA PHE A 54 0.02 -10.93 -16.52
C PHE A 54 -1.01 -11.45 -15.51
N SER A 55 -2.10 -12.10 -15.94
CA SER A 55 -3.21 -12.51 -15.06
C SER A 55 -2.73 -13.29 -13.82
N ASP A 56 -1.83 -14.25 -14.01
CA ASP A 56 -1.35 -15.14 -12.96
C ASP A 56 -0.43 -14.44 -11.95
N VAL A 57 0.15 -13.30 -12.33
CA VAL A 57 1.15 -12.57 -11.55
C VAL A 57 0.75 -11.13 -11.27
N HIS A 58 -0.49 -10.76 -11.59
CA HIS A 58 -0.96 -9.37 -11.59
C HIS A 58 -0.64 -8.65 -10.27
N ASP A 59 -1.06 -9.22 -9.15
CA ASP A 59 -0.88 -8.59 -7.84
C ASP A 59 0.59 -8.51 -7.40
N SER A 60 1.39 -9.53 -7.73
CA SER A 60 2.84 -9.49 -7.46
C SER A 60 3.54 -8.45 -8.32
N LEU A 61 3.15 -8.32 -9.59
CA LEU A 61 3.71 -7.36 -10.53
C LEU A 61 3.36 -5.93 -10.12
N VAL A 62 2.10 -5.66 -9.78
CA VAL A 62 1.67 -4.34 -9.29
C VAL A 62 2.44 -3.94 -8.04
N ARG A 63 2.61 -4.85 -7.07
CA ARG A 63 3.42 -4.60 -5.87
C ARG A 63 4.87 -4.26 -6.23
N GLU A 64 5.50 -5.07 -7.07
CA GLU A 64 6.89 -4.85 -7.53
C GLU A 64 7.05 -3.49 -8.24
N LEU A 65 6.11 -3.12 -9.10
CA LEU A 65 6.12 -1.82 -9.80
C LEU A 65 5.96 -0.65 -8.82
N CYS A 66 5.07 -0.75 -7.82
CA CYS A 66 4.95 0.27 -6.78
C CYS A 66 6.26 0.41 -5.99
N ASP A 67 6.89 -0.71 -5.60
CA ASP A 67 8.14 -0.70 -4.84
C ASP A 67 9.30 -0.10 -5.64
N ALA A 68 9.46 -0.50 -6.90
CA ALA A 68 10.47 0.07 -7.80
C ALA A 68 10.27 1.57 -8.04
N THR A 69 9.01 2.02 -8.14
CA THR A 69 8.68 3.45 -8.30
C THR A 69 9.08 4.26 -7.07
N ARG A 70 8.79 3.74 -5.87
CA ARG A 70 9.21 4.36 -4.60
C ARG A 70 10.73 4.41 -4.47
N GLU A 71 11.41 3.32 -4.79
CA GLU A 71 12.87 3.23 -4.72
C GLU A 71 13.52 4.27 -5.65
N HIS A 72 13.07 4.35 -6.90
CA HIS A 72 13.58 5.32 -7.86
C HIS A 72 13.40 6.78 -7.39
N ALA A 73 12.22 7.15 -6.89
CA ALA A 73 12.00 8.49 -6.36
C ALA A 73 12.90 8.78 -5.13
N ARG A 74 13.14 7.77 -4.28
CA ARG A 74 14.03 7.90 -3.13
C ARG A 74 15.48 8.15 -3.55
N GLU A 75 15.97 7.43 -4.56
CA GLU A 75 17.32 7.60 -5.11
C GLU A 75 17.51 8.99 -5.72
N GLU A 76 16.48 9.51 -6.38
CA GLU A 76 16.46 10.85 -6.98
C GLU A 76 16.15 12.00 -5.98
N GLY A 77 15.83 11.66 -4.72
CA GLY A 77 15.47 12.63 -3.68
C GLY A 77 14.12 13.33 -3.91
N TRP A 78 13.20 12.69 -4.62
CA TRP A 78 11.84 13.20 -4.87
C TRP A 78 10.86 12.70 -3.83
N THR A 79 9.79 13.46 -3.63
CA THR A 79 8.73 13.14 -2.67
C THR A 79 7.39 12.97 -3.37
N PHE A 80 6.55 12.04 -2.90
CA PHE A 80 5.17 11.91 -3.36
C PHE A 80 4.23 12.71 -2.44
N MET A 81 3.09 13.14 -2.96
CA MET A 81 2.02 13.78 -2.17
C MET A 81 1.02 12.78 -1.58
N GLY A 82 1.40 11.50 -1.50
CA GLY A 82 0.54 10.40 -1.05
C GLY A 82 1.08 9.05 -1.51
N PRO A 83 0.31 7.97 -1.32
CA PRO A 83 0.75 6.63 -1.67
C PRO A 83 0.95 6.46 -3.17
N VAL A 84 1.96 5.68 -3.53
CA VAL A 84 2.19 5.27 -4.91
C VAL A 84 1.19 4.18 -5.29
N ARG A 85 0.44 4.41 -6.36
CA ARG A 85 -0.49 3.45 -6.96
C ARG A 85 -0.16 3.23 -8.42
N VAL A 86 -0.09 1.97 -8.82
CA VAL A 86 0.04 1.54 -10.21
C VAL A 86 -1.16 0.68 -10.54
N GLU A 87 -1.88 1.04 -11.60
CA GLU A 87 -3.03 0.31 -12.13
C GLU A 87 -2.68 -0.20 -13.53
N LEU A 88 -3.01 -1.47 -13.82
CA LEU A 88 -2.84 -2.08 -15.13
C LEU A 88 -4.23 -2.29 -15.74
N ASP A 89 -4.54 -1.58 -16.81
CA ASP A 89 -5.86 -1.61 -17.45
C ASP A 89 -5.75 -2.07 -18.90
N ALA A 90 -6.81 -2.72 -19.40
CA ALA A 90 -6.92 -3.09 -20.80
C ALA A 90 -7.53 -1.92 -21.60
N ASP A 91 -6.88 -1.55 -22.70
CA ASP A 91 -7.42 -0.62 -23.69
C ASP A 91 -7.22 -1.18 -25.11
N ASP A 92 -8.33 -1.43 -25.80
CA ASP A 92 -8.37 -1.90 -27.19
C ASP A 92 -7.70 -0.93 -28.19
N ARG A 93 -7.50 0.33 -27.80
CA ARG A 93 -6.81 1.33 -28.61
C ARG A 93 -5.28 1.20 -28.53
N VAL A 94 -4.77 0.50 -27.52
CA VAL A 94 -3.33 0.22 -27.37
C VAL A 94 -2.96 -0.97 -28.24
N ARG A 95 -1.88 -0.84 -29.01
CA ARG A 95 -1.40 -1.92 -29.89
C ARG A 95 -0.65 -2.96 -29.07
N ALA A 96 -0.78 -4.23 -29.43
CA ALA A 96 -0.03 -5.31 -28.81
C ALA A 96 1.49 -5.05 -28.85
N GLY A 97 2.19 -5.35 -27.75
CA GLY A 97 3.60 -5.06 -27.55
C GLY A 97 3.91 -3.59 -27.25
N THR A 98 2.89 -2.76 -27.04
CA THR A 98 3.05 -1.35 -26.63
C THR A 98 2.26 -1.06 -25.36
N MET A 99 2.51 0.10 -24.77
CA MET A 99 1.80 0.57 -23.58
C MET A 99 1.63 2.08 -23.63
N ARG A 100 0.63 2.59 -22.92
CA ARG A 100 0.56 4.00 -22.55
C ARG A 100 0.60 4.08 -21.03
N VAL A 101 1.41 5.00 -20.52
CA VAL A 101 1.44 5.29 -19.09
C VAL A 101 1.03 6.73 -18.91
N THR A 102 0.14 6.97 -17.95
CA THR A 102 -0.21 8.33 -17.54
C THR A 102 0.10 8.49 -16.06
N ALA A 103 0.80 9.56 -15.73
CA ALA A 103 1.11 9.92 -14.37
C ALA A 103 0.20 11.07 -13.93
N ARG A 104 -0.41 10.94 -12.76
CA ARG A 104 -1.22 11.99 -12.15
C ARG A 104 -0.75 12.23 -10.72
N MET A 105 -0.55 13.51 -10.39
CA MET A 105 -0.53 13.92 -9.00
C MET A 105 -1.96 13.82 -8.49
N LYS A 106 -2.20 12.87 -7.60
CA LYS A 106 -3.36 12.88 -6.73
C LYS A 106 -2.86 13.24 -5.35
N GLU A 107 -3.34 14.36 -4.80
CA GLU A 107 -3.19 14.59 -3.36
C GLU A 107 -3.65 13.32 -2.63
N ALA A 108 -2.99 12.97 -1.53
CA ALA A 108 -3.31 11.80 -0.75
C ALA A 108 -4.81 11.74 -0.40
N ASP A 109 -5.58 10.99 -1.19
CA ASP A 109 -6.69 10.18 -0.72
C ASP A 109 -6.11 8.84 -0.20
N GLY A 110 -5.06 8.91 0.62
CA GLY A 110 -4.56 7.78 1.40
C GLY A 110 -4.74 8.15 2.85
N ALA A 111 -5.60 7.43 3.59
CA ALA A 111 -5.79 7.74 4.99
C ALA A 111 -4.43 7.79 5.67
N VAL A 112 -4.14 8.92 6.30
CA VAL A 112 -3.24 8.93 7.44
C VAL A 112 -4.10 8.50 8.61
N GLY A 113 -3.57 7.61 9.44
CA GLY A 113 -4.26 7.18 10.64
C GLY A 113 -3.33 7.34 11.82
N VAL A 114 -3.87 7.54 13.01
CA VAL A 114 -3.09 7.52 14.24
C VAL A 114 -3.72 6.52 15.18
N LEU A 115 -2.91 5.55 15.63
CA LEU A 115 -3.26 4.72 16.77
C LEU A 115 -2.79 5.38 18.04
N HIS A 116 -3.71 5.59 18.97
CA HIS A 116 -3.43 6.01 20.34
C HIS A 116 -3.33 4.76 21.21
N LEU A 117 -2.16 4.54 21.80
CA LEU A 117 -1.88 3.40 22.67
C LEU A 117 -2.22 3.73 24.13
N PRO A 118 -2.48 2.74 25.00
CA PRO A 118 -2.69 2.95 26.43
C PRO A 118 -1.52 3.66 27.13
N THR A 119 -0.32 3.52 26.57
CA THR A 119 0.90 4.17 27.07
C THR A 119 0.93 5.68 26.83
N GLY A 120 -0.01 6.22 26.06
CA GLY A 120 -0.01 7.60 25.57
C GLY A 120 0.82 7.81 24.30
N GLN A 121 1.52 6.77 23.84
CA GLN A 121 2.25 6.82 22.57
C GLN A 121 1.25 6.89 21.40
N GLN A 122 1.64 7.63 20.36
CA GLN A 122 0.94 7.69 19.08
C GLN A 122 1.76 6.99 18.01
N VAL A 123 1.12 6.12 17.23
CA VAL A 123 1.74 5.45 16.08
C VAL A 123 1.01 5.86 14.82
N VAL A 124 1.76 6.43 13.88
CA VAL A 124 1.22 6.85 12.58
C VAL A 124 1.08 5.62 11.69
N LEU A 125 -0.13 5.44 11.17
CA LEU A 125 -0.46 4.49 10.13
C LEU A 125 -0.29 5.15 8.76
N GLY A 126 0.26 4.38 7.83
CA GLY A 126 0.54 4.81 6.46
C GLY A 126 0.62 3.61 5.54
N GLU A 127 1.65 3.54 4.70
CA GLU A 127 1.71 2.55 3.61
C GLU A 127 2.14 1.13 4.02
N PHE A 128 2.63 0.94 5.24
CA PHE A 128 3.12 -0.36 5.71
C PHE A 128 2.10 -1.06 6.59
N ILE A 129 2.14 -2.39 6.53
CA ILE A 129 1.38 -3.24 7.46
C ILE A 129 1.94 -3.00 8.86
N VAL A 130 1.05 -2.70 9.80
CA VAL A 130 1.37 -2.60 11.22
C VAL A 130 0.88 -3.86 11.91
N THR A 131 1.81 -4.63 12.47
CA THR A 131 1.48 -5.84 13.23
C THR A 131 1.33 -5.53 14.72
N LEU A 132 0.31 -6.11 15.33
CA LEU A 132 -0.08 -5.93 16.72
C LEU A 132 0.04 -7.28 17.43
N GLY A 133 0.77 -7.36 18.53
CA GLY A 133 0.94 -8.63 19.24
C GLY A 133 1.83 -8.52 20.47
N ARG A 134 2.07 -9.63 21.15
CA ARG A 134 2.96 -9.69 22.33
C ARG A 134 4.42 -9.94 21.96
N LEU A 135 4.67 -10.41 20.75
CA LEU A 135 6.02 -10.64 20.25
C LEU A 135 6.76 -9.32 19.99
N SER A 136 8.04 -9.29 20.31
CA SER A 136 8.90 -8.10 20.14
C SER A 136 9.11 -7.70 18.67
N GLU A 137 8.90 -8.64 17.75
CA GLU A 137 8.95 -8.45 16.30
C GLU A 137 7.69 -7.80 15.72
N CYS A 138 6.60 -7.68 16.48
CA CYS A 138 5.44 -6.92 16.05
C CYS A 138 5.79 -5.42 15.98
N THR A 139 5.23 -4.71 15.00
CA THR A 139 5.40 -3.24 14.88
C THR A 139 4.99 -2.55 16.18
N ILE A 140 3.94 -3.04 16.82
CA ILE A 140 3.54 -2.64 18.16
C ILE A 140 3.47 -3.90 19.03
N SER A 141 4.38 -3.97 19.99
CA SER A 141 4.44 -5.04 20.98
C SER A 141 3.74 -4.65 22.29
N PHE A 142 2.89 -5.52 22.82
CA PHE A 142 2.17 -5.30 24.09
C PHE A 142 2.64 -6.27 25.17
N ASP A 143 2.87 -5.77 26.37
CA ASP A 143 3.07 -6.60 27.57
C ASP A 143 1.72 -6.95 28.20
N ASP A 144 0.93 -7.73 27.47
CA ASP A 144 -0.40 -8.18 27.90
C ASP A 144 -0.52 -9.69 27.66
N PRO A 145 -0.65 -10.53 28.71
CA PRO A 145 -0.73 -11.98 28.56
C PRO A 145 -1.97 -12.45 27.79
N ASN A 146 -3.02 -11.63 27.69
CA ASN A 146 -4.23 -11.92 26.91
C ASN A 146 -4.08 -11.54 25.43
N VAL A 147 -2.98 -10.90 25.04
CA VAL A 147 -2.63 -10.63 23.65
C VAL A 147 -1.82 -11.80 23.10
N SER A 148 -2.32 -12.38 22.00
CA SER A 148 -1.59 -13.40 21.23
C SER A 148 -0.26 -12.87 20.70
N ARG A 149 0.65 -13.80 20.42
CA ARG A 149 2.00 -13.52 19.92
C ARG A 149 1.99 -12.61 18.68
N GLU A 150 1.21 -13.00 17.67
CA GLU A 150 0.79 -12.16 16.54
C GLU A 150 -0.74 -12.13 16.62
N HIS A 151 -1.32 -11.01 17.03
CA HIS A 151 -2.74 -10.93 17.35
C HIS A 151 -3.55 -10.42 16.17
N ALA A 152 -3.15 -9.28 15.62
CA ALA A 152 -3.86 -8.63 14.54
C ALA A 152 -2.88 -7.85 13.65
N SER A 153 -3.35 -7.45 12.48
CA SER A 153 -2.62 -6.58 11.58
C SER A 153 -3.52 -5.47 11.05
N ILE A 154 -2.95 -4.28 10.88
CA ILE A 154 -3.60 -3.17 10.21
C ILE A 154 -2.89 -2.95 8.89
N ARG A 155 -3.66 -3.00 7.80
CA ARG A 155 -3.16 -2.81 6.44
C ARG A 155 -3.80 -1.58 5.83
N PRO A 156 -3.06 -0.76 5.09
CA PRO A 156 -3.67 0.23 4.23
C PRO A 156 -4.52 -0.47 3.17
N ASP A 157 -5.71 0.06 2.93
CA ASP A 157 -6.64 -0.43 1.92
C ASP A 157 -7.35 0.77 1.31
N GLY A 158 -7.05 1.08 0.05
CA GLY A 158 -7.61 2.25 -0.61
C GLY A 158 -7.33 3.56 0.14
N ASP A 159 -8.41 4.25 0.50
CA ASP A 159 -8.44 5.53 1.23
C ASP A 159 -8.50 5.35 2.75
N GLY A 160 -8.28 4.14 3.27
CA GLY A 160 -8.48 3.82 4.69
C GLY A 160 -7.56 2.72 5.17
N PHE A 161 -7.92 2.14 6.32
CA PHE A 161 -7.21 1.03 6.93
C PHE A 161 -8.15 -0.11 7.24
N VAL A 162 -7.67 -1.33 7.09
CA VAL A 162 -8.38 -2.55 7.49
C VAL A 162 -7.59 -3.24 8.58
N LEU A 163 -8.25 -3.42 9.73
CA LEU A 163 -7.81 -4.25 10.83
C LEU A 163 -8.25 -5.70 10.57
N THR A 164 -7.34 -6.65 10.71
CA THR A 164 -7.61 -8.09 10.57
C THR A 164 -7.07 -8.85 11.77
N ASP A 165 -7.90 -9.70 12.37
CA ASP A 165 -7.47 -10.65 13.39
C ASP A 165 -6.70 -11.81 12.73
N ASN A 166 -5.54 -12.18 13.30
CA ASN A 166 -4.65 -13.19 12.73
C ASN A 166 -4.88 -14.60 13.33
N GLY A 167 -6.10 -14.90 13.78
CA GLY A 167 -6.42 -16.15 14.48
C GLY A 167 -6.00 -16.09 15.94
N SER A 168 -6.20 -14.94 16.57
CA SER A 168 -5.85 -14.73 17.97
C SER A 168 -6.68 -15.63 18.91
N THR A 169 -6.16 -15.87 20.12
CA THR A 169 -6.81 -16.76 21.08
C THR A 169 -8.09 -16.16 21.67
N ASN A 170 -8.09 -14.85 21.91
CA ASN A 170 -9.20 -14.15 22.55
C ASN A 170 -10.05 -13.34 21.55
N GLY A 171 -9.66 -13.29 20.28
CA GLY A 171 -10.30 -12.49 19.25
C GLY A 171 -9.95 -11.00 19.36
N THR A 172 -10.21 -10.29 18.26
CA THR A 172 -10.16 -8.83 18.17
C THR A 172 -11.57 -8.26 18.25
N VAL A 173 -11.76 -7.19 19.03
CA VAL A 173 -13.06 -6.52 19.19
C VAL A 173 -12.94 -5.07 18.77
N VAL A 174 -13.92 -4.54 18.04
CA VAL A 174 -14.04 -3.12 17.70
C VAL A 174 -15.40 -2.61 18.15
N ASN A 175 -15.41 -1.53 18.93
CA ASN A 175 -16.62 -0.91 19.48
C ASN A 175 -17.56 -1.93 20.18
N GLY A 176 -16.99 -2.87 20.92
CA GLY A 176 -17.71 -3.93 21.64
C GLY A 176 -18.18 -5.11 20.77
N SER A 177 -17.90 -5.11 19.46
CA SER A 177 -18.26 -6.22 18.55
C SER A 177 -17.01 -7.01 18.11
N PRO A 178 -17.01 -8.36 18.19
CA PRO A 178 -15.91 -9.17 17.71
C PRO A 178 -15.82 -9.13 16.18
N ILE A 179 -14.59 -9.08 15.65
CA ILE A 179 -14.32 -8.99 14.22
C ILE A 179 -13.36 -10.08 13.76
N VAL A 180 -13.43 -10.41 12.48
CA VAL A 180 -12.34 -11.09 11.75
C VAL A 180 -11.59 -10.08 10.89
N SER A 181 -12.33 -9.19 10.24
CA SER A 181 -11.79 -8.06 9.49
C SER A 181 -12.74 -6.87 9.63
N HIS A 182 -12.19 -5.67 9.76
CA HIS A 182 -12.94 -4.44 9.99
C HIS A 182 -12.24 -3.25 9.32
N ARG A 183 -12.98 -2.46 8.56
CA ARG A 183 -12.49 -1.18 8.01
C ARG A 183 -12.57 -0.11 9.11
N LEU A 184 -11.42 0.42 9.50
CA LEU A 184 -11.29 1.38 10.59
C LEU A 184 -11.94 2.72 10.21
N ALA A 185 -12.75 3.25 11.13
CA ALA A 185 -13.36 4.56 11.08
C ALA A 185 -12.84 5.44 12.22
N ASP A 186 -12.85 6.77 12.03
CA ASP A 186 -12.40 7.71 13.07
C ASP A 186 -13.12 7.49 14.40
N GLY A 187 -12.35 7.40 15.48
CA GLY A 187 -12.85 7.15 16.83
C GLY A 187 -13.07 5.67 17.17
N ASP A 188 -12.76 4.73 16.26
CA ASP A 188 -12.88 3.31 16.56
C ASP A 188 -12.03 2.90 17.76
N ARG A 189 -12.68 2.23 18.72
CA ARG A 189 -12.04 1.64 19.89
C ARG A 189 -11.75 0.16 19.63
N ILE A 190 -10.47 -0.19 19.58
CA ILE A 190 -9.97 -1.54 19.27
C ILE A 190 -9.52 -2.20 20.56
N GLU A 191 -9.96 -3.43 20.81
CA GLU A 191 -9.61 -4.20 22.01
C GLU A 191 -8.92 -5.50 21.60
N LEU A 192 -7.74 -5.73 22.18
CA LEU A 192 -6.91 -6.92 22.04
C LEU A 192 -6.59 -7.42 23.45
N GLY A 193 -7.22 -8.51 23.90
CA GLY A 193 -7.06 -8.94 25.30
C GLY A 193 -7.55 -7.86 26.28
N ALA A 194 -6.66 -7.35 27.16
CA ALA A 194 -6.96 -6.22 28.05
C ALA A 194 -6.45 -4.87 27.51
N THR A 195 -5.77 -4.89 26.36
CA THR A 195 -5.21 -3.71 25.69
C THR A 195 -6.28 -3.02 24.86
N VAL A 196 -6.37 -1.70 24.97
CA VAL A 196 -7.36 -0.87 24.26
C VAL A 196 -6.64 0.22 23.48
N LEU A 197 -6.87 0.27 22.17
CA LEU A 197 -6.36 1.29 21.28
C LEU A 197 -7.52 2.16 20.79
N GLU A 198 -7.23 3.40 20.43
CA GLU A 198 -8.17 4.25 19.69
C GLU A 198 -7.55 4.64 18.34
N PHE A 199 -8.32 4.49 17.27
CA PHE A 199 -7.93 4.96 15.95
C PHE A 199 -8.48 6.36 15.68
N ARG A 200 -7.63 7.23 15.14
CA ARG A 200 -8.00 8.54 14.61
C ARG A 200 -7.66 8.63 13.14
N ALA A 201 -8.61 9.07 12.32
CA ALA A 201 -8.34 9.39 10.93
C ALA A 201 -7.62 10.76 10.86
N GLY A 202 -6.68 10.88 9.92
CA GLY A 202 -5.92 12.08 9.62
C GLY A 202 -6.54 12.93 8.52
#